data_AF-A0A9D6TUN1-F1
#
_entry.id   AF-A0A9D6TUN1-F1
#
_cell.length_a   1.000
_cell.length_b   1.000
_cell.length_c   1.000
_cell.angle_alpha   90.00
_cell.angle_beta   90.00
_cell.angle_gamma   90.00
#
_symmetry.space_group_name_H-M   'P 1'
#
loop_
_entity.id
_entity.type
_entity.pdbx_description
1 polymer ?
#
loop_
_entity_poly.entity_id
_entity_poly.type
_entity_poly.pdbx_seq_one_letter_code
_entity_poly.pdbx_strand_id
1 'polypeptide(L)'
;MRITLLKRLLVGAPMPLAQARHERLSKTVALAVFASDPLSSVAYATEEILLVLVLAGSAALSYSLPIALGIAALLAVVVTSYRQTVQAYPQGGGA
;
A
#
# COMPACT_ATOMS: atom_id res chain seq x y z
N MET A 1 33.25 -7.49 23.02
CA MET A 1 32.78 -6.11 22.74
C MET A 1 31.37 -6.20 22.18
N ARG A 2 30.37 -5.66 22.89
CA ARG A 2 28.95 -5.94 22.67
C ARG A 2 28.48 -5.42 21.29
N ILE A 3 27.95 -6.32 20.46
CA ILE A 3 27.37 -6.07 19.11
C ILE A 3 26.42 -4.85 19.08
N THR A 4 25.82 -4.52 20.22
CA THR A 4 24.98 -3.35 20.45
C THR A 4 25.65 -2.01 20.14
N LEU A 5 26.96 -1.87 20.35
CA LEU A 5 27.69 -0.61 20.08
C LEU A 5 27.91 -0.39 18.58
N LEU A 6 28.32 -1.44 17.84
CA LEU A 6 28.43 -1.37 16.39
C LEU A 6 27.08 -1.04 15.74
N LYS A 7 26.01 -1.68 16.21
CA LYS A 7 24.65 -1.45 15.69
C LYS A 7 24.18 -0.01 15.91
N ARG A 8 24.50 0.57 17.08
CA ARG A 8 24.13 1.95 17.42
C ARG A 8 24.92 2.99 16.63
N LEU A 9 26.16 2.68 16.25
CA LEU A 9 26.99 3.54 15.41
C LEU A 9 26.50 3.54 13.95
N LEU A 10 26.07 2.39 13.43
CA LEU A 10 25.64 2.22 12.03
C LEU A 10 24.19 2.63 11.75
N VAL A 11 23.26 2.31 12.66
CA VAL A 11 21.81 2.49 12.44
C VAL A 11 21.25 3.67 13.26
N GLY A 12 22.02 4.19 14.22
CA GLY A 12 21.57 5.24 15.14
C GLY A 12 20.93 4.70 16.41
N ALA A 13 20.56 5.61 17.32
CA ALA A 13 19.88 5.25 18.56
C ALA A 13 18.44 4.79 18.28
N PRO A 14 17.94 3.72 18.93
CA PRO A 14 16.56 3.30 18.77
C PRO A 14 15.62 4.43 19.20
N MET A 15 14.65 4.76 18.36
CA MET A 15 13.64 5.78 18.66
C MET A 15 12.85 5.37 19.91
N PRO A 16 12.92 6.14 21.00
CA PRO A 16 12.05 5.96 22.15
C PRO A 16 10.60 6.11 21.71
N LEU A 17 9.73 5.21 22.16
CA LEU A 17 8.29 5.18 21.87
C LEU A 17 7.57 6.54 22.11
N ALA A 18 8.14 7.41 22.95
CA ALA A 18 7.66 8.76 23.21
C ALA A 18 7.85 9.74 22.03
N GLN A 19 8.90 9.57 21.21
CA GLN A 19 9.17 10.40 20.03
C GLN A 19 8.29 9.99 18.84
N ALA A 20 7.91 8.71 18.73
CA ALA A 20 6.98 8.21 17.71
C ALA A 20 5.59 8.85 17.78
N ARG A 21 5.17 9.40 18.94
CA ARG A 21 3.91 10.17 19.04
C ARG A 21 3.96 11.50 18.31
N HIS A 22 5.14 12.12 18.21
CA HIS A 22 5.34 13.43 17.58
C HIS A 22 5.60 13.31 16.08
N GLU A 23 5.98 12.13 15.59
CA GLU A 23 6.12 11.81 14.15
C GLU A 23 4.81 11.34 13.50
N ARG A 24 3.70 11.29 14.25
CA ARG A 24 2.39 10.97 13.69
C ARG A 24 1.96 12.06 12.71
N LEU A 25 2.04 11.74 11.43
CA LEU A 25 1.48 12.56 10.36
C LEU A 25 -0.01 12.84 10.63
N SER A 26 -0.44 14.07 10.34
CA SER A 26 -1.87 14.39 10.34
C SER A 26 -2.59 13.47 9.35
N LYS A 27 -3.87 13.15 9.63
CA LYS A 27 -4.63 12.20 8.79
C LYS A 27 -4.65 12.58 7.32
N THR A 28 -4.63 13.87 7.00
CA THR A 28 -4.61 14.39 5.62
C THR A 28 -3.28 14.11 4.93
N VAL A 29 -2.15 14.38 5.59
CA VAL A 29 -0.82 14.12 5.03
C VAL A 29 -0.56 12.62 4.96
N ALA A 30 -0.92 11.87 6.01
CA ALA A 30 -0.85 10.42 6.02
C ALA A 30 -1.66 9.82 4.85
N LEU A 31 -2.90 10.26 4.65
CA LEU A 31 -3.73 9.80 3.54
C LEU A 31 -3.10 10.10 2.19
N ALA A 32 -2.59 11.32 1.98
CA ALA A 32 -1.95 11.69 0.71
C ALA A 32 -0.71 10.83 0.42
N VAL A 33 0.15 10.62 1.41
CA VAL A 33 1.36 9.81 1.28
C VAL A 33 1.02 8.34 1.04
N PHE A 34 0.14 7.75 1.85
CA PHE A 34 -0.22 6.33 1.72
C PHE A 34 -1.10 6.04 0.50
N ALA A 35 -1.88 7.01 0.02
CA ALA A 35 -2.66 6.86 -1.21
C ALA A 35 -1.79 6.96 -2.48
N SER A 36 -0.60 7.57 -2.39
CA SER A 36 0.29 7.71 -3.55
C SER A 36 0.76 6.37 -4.11
N ASP A 37 0.95 5.37 -3.26
CA ASP A 37 1.42 4.04 -3.64
C ASP A 37 0.42 3.28 -4.55
N PRO A 38 -0.86 3.09 -4.14
CA PRO A 38 -1.85 2.48 -5.02
C PRO A 38 -2.18 3.35 -6.23
N LEU A 39 -2.20 4.70 -6.11
CA LEU A 39 -2.46 5.59 -7.24
C LEU A 39 -1.39 5.46 -8.33
N SER A 40 -0.12 5.38 -7.95
CA SER A 40 0.99 5.15 -8.89
C SER A 40 0.86 3.81 -9.60
N SER A 41 0.43 2.76 -8.90
CA SER A 41 0.25 1.43 -9.48
C SER A 41 -0.88 1.38 -10.52
N VAL A 42 -1.99 2.07 -10.25
CA VAL A 42 -3.15 2.11 -11.16
C VAL A 42 -2.87 2.95 -12.42
N ALA A 43 -2.04 4.00 -12.29
CA ALA A 43 -1.66 4.84 -13.42
C ALA A 43 -0.95 4.06 -14.54
N TYR A 44 -0.09 3.10 -14.18
CA TYR A 44 0.63 2.27 -15.14
C TYR A 44 -0.12 0.97 -15.51
N ALA A 45 -0.79 0.34 -14.55
CA ALA A 45 -1.42 -0.96 -14.77
C ALA A 45 -2.52 -0.94 -15.85
N THR A 46 -3.24 0.17 -16.00
CA THR A 46 -4.34 0.26 -16.97
C THR A 46 -3.84 0.17 -18.42
N GLU A 47 -2.75 0.87 -18.74
CA GLU A 47 -2.13 0.84 -20.06
C GLU A 47 -1.52 -0.53 -20.37
N GLU A 48 -0.79 -1.12 -19.43
CA GLU A 48 -0.18 -2.45 -19.61
C GLU A 48 -1.22 -3.56 -19.85
N ILE A 49 -2.35 -3.54 -19.13
CA ILE A 49 -3.44 -4.49 -19.34
C ILE A 49 -3.97 -4.37 -20.77
N LEU A 50 -4.22 -3.13 -21.24
CA LEU A 50 -4.73 -2.92 -22.59
C LEU A 50 -3.71 -3.34 -23.65
N LEU A 51 -2.43 -3.03 -23.45
CA LEU A 51 -1.35 -3.41 -24.37
C LEU A 51 -1.27 -4.94 -24.51
N VAL A 52 -1.30 -5.68 -23.40
CA VAL A 52 -1.30 -7.15 -23.41
C VAL A 52 -2.55 -7.70 -24.12
N LEU A 53 -3.73 -7.11 -23.89
CA LEU A 53 -4.95 -7.53 -24.59
C LEU A 53 -4.88 -7.26 -26.09
N VAL A 54 -4.33 -6.12 -26.51
CA VAL A 54 -4.12 -5.81 -27.94
C VAL A 54 -3.17 -6.81 -28.57
N LEU A 55 -2.07 -7.17 -27.89
CA LEU A 55 -1.13 -8.19 -28.36
C LEU A 55 -1.78 -9.58 -28.46
N ALA A 56 -2.72 -9.90 -27.57
CA ALA A 56 -3.52 -11.12 -27.64
C ALA A 56 -4.57 -11.10 -28.77
N GLY A 57 -4.85 -9.94 -29.36
CA GLY A 57 -5.78 -9.72 -30.46
C GLY A 57 -6.94 -8.79 -30.10
N SER A 58 -7.46 -8.06 -31.09
CA SER A 58 -8.50 -7.04 -30.87
C SER A 58 -9.79 -7.56 -30.23
N ALA A 59 -10.15 -8.83 -30.45
CA ALA A 59 -11.29 -9.48 -29.79
C ALA A 59 -11.10 -9.58 -28.27
N ALA A 60 -9.86 -9.67 -27.79
CA ALA A 60 -9.55 -9.78 -26.37
C ALA A 60 -9.80 -8.46 -25.59
N LEU A 61 -9.91 -7.32 -26.28
CA LEU A 61 -10.29 -6.05 -25.65
C LEU A 61 -11.65 -6.11 -24.94
N SER A 62 -12.54 -7.01 -25.37
CA SER A 62 -13.82 -7.27 -24.69
C SER A 62 -13.64 -7.76 -23.24
N TYR A 63 -12.49 -8.37 -22.91
CA TYR A 63 -12.15 -8.80 -21.55
C TYR A 63 -11.70 -7.65 -20.63
N SER A 64 -11.41 -6.46 -21.17
CA SER A 64 -10.97 -5.31 -20.35
C SER A 64 -11.97 -4.97 -19.25
N LEU A 65 -13.27 -4.95 -19.56
CA LEU A 65 -14.32 -4.62 -18.62
C LEU A 65 -14.53 -5.71 -17.55
N PRO A 66 -14.64 -7.02 -17.90
CA PRO A 66 -14.62 -8.10 -16.91
C PRO A 66 -13.39 -8.08 -15.99
N ILE A 67 -12.19 -7.83 -16.53
CA ILE A 67 -10.95 -7.75 -15.74
C ILE A 67 -11.03 -6.57 -14.76
N ALA A 68 -11.45 -5.39 -15.22
CA ALA A 68 -11.61 -4.22 -14.38
C ALA A 68 -12.60 -4.46 -13.23
N LEU A 69 -13.73 -5.12 -13.51
CA LEU A 69 -14.71 -5.51 -12.49
C LEU A 69 -14.11 -6.52 -11.49
N GLY A 70 -13.32 -7.49 -11.96
CA GLY A 70 -12.61 -8.44 -11.09
C GLY A 70 -11.63 -7.73 -10.14
N ILE A 71 -10.85 -6.78 -10.66
CA ILE A 71 -9.93 -5.96 -9.86
C ILE A 71 -10.71 -5.12 -8.83
N ALA A 72 -11.81 -4.49 -9.23
CA ALA A 72 -12.64 -3.69 -8.32
C ALA A 72 -13.23 -4.54 -7.18
N ALA A 73 -13.70 -5.76 -7.49
CA ALA A 73 -14.20 -6.70 -6.50
C ALA A 73 -13.08 -7.14 -5.53
N LEU A 74 -11.89 -7.44 -6.03
CA LEU A 74 -10.73 -7.77 -5.20
C LEU A 74 -10.36 -6.61 -4.26
N LEU A 75 -10.33 -5.38 -4.78
CA LEU A 75 -10.08 -4.18 -3.97
C LEU A 75 -11.13 -3.99 -2.89
N ALA A 76 -12.41 -4.27 -3.17
CA ALA A 76 -13.47 -4.21 -2.15
C ALA A 76 -13.23 -5.19 -1.00
N VAL A 77 -12.78 -6.42 -1.31
CA VAL A 77 -12.41 -7.42 -0.29
C VAL A 77 -11.22 -6.93 0.54
N VAL A 78 -10.17 -6.45 -0.11
CA VAL A 78 -8.95 -5.95 0.55
C VAL A 78 -9.27 -4.76 1.46
N VAL A 79 -10.03 -3.77 0.97
CA VAL A 79 -10.46 -2.62 1.78
C VAL A 79 -11.28 -3.07 2.97
N THR A 80 -12.19 -4.02 2.80
CA THR A 80 -12.98 -4.55 3.90
C THR A 80 -12.11 -5.26 4.94
N SER A 81 -11.14 -6.06 4.51
CA SER A 81 -10.16 -6.70 5.40
C SER A 81 -9.34 -5.68 6.20
N TYR A 82 -8.79 -4.66 5.53
CA TYR A 82 -8.04 -3.61 6.23
C TYR A 82 -8.91 -2.83 7.23
N ARG A 83 -10.17 -2.54 6.87
CA ARG A 83 -11.10 -1.90 7.81
C ARG A 83 -11.32 -2.73 9.07
N GLN A 84 -11.43 -4.05 8.94
CA GLN A 84 -11.54 -4.96 10.09
C GLN A 84 -10.28 -4.92 10.95
N THR A 85 -9.09 -5.00 10.35
CA THR A 85 -7.81 -4.94 11.06
C THR A 85 -7.65 -3.63 11.84
N VAL A 86 -7.96 -2.49 11.22
CA VAL A 86 -7.87 -1.17 11.88
C VAL A 86 -8.83 -1.07 13.07
N GLN A 87 -10.04 -1.62 12.95
CA GLN A 87 -11.00 -1.66 14.05
C GLN A 87 -10.56 -2.59 15.19
N ALA A 88 -9.95 -3.73 14.87
CA ALA A 88 -9.44 -4.68 15.85
C ALA A 88 -8.21 -4.16 16.62
N TYR A 89 -7.38 -3.32 15.98
CA TYR A 89 -6.13 -2.81 16.55
C TYR A 89 -6.06 -1.26 16.61
N PRO A 90 -6.89 -0.60 17.43
CA PRO A 90 -7.01 0.87 17.46
C PRO A 90 -5.79 1.62 18.01
N GLN A 91 -4.93 0.95 18.79
CA GLN A 91 -3.70 1.54 19.35
C GLN A 91 -2.55 1.60 18.33
N GLY A 92 -2.72 0.99 17.15
CA GLY A 92 -1.67 0.80 16.16
C GLY A 92 -0.94 -0.53 16.40
N GLY A 93 -1.33 -1.53 15.63
CA GLY A 93 -0.58 -2.76 15.41
C GLY A 93 -0.34 -2.86 13.92
N GLY A 94 0.84 -2.45 13.47
CA GLY A 94 1.21 -2.59 12.07
C GLY A 94 1.42 -4.06 11.72
N ALA A 95 0.83 -4.48 10.61
CA ALA A 95 1.57 -5.29 9.64
C ALA A 95 2.52 -4.36 8.88
#